data_AF-A0AAU6RZI6-F1
#
_entry.id   AF-A0AAU6RZI6-F1
#
_cell.length_a   1.000
_cell.length_b   1.000
_cell.length_c   1.000
_cell.angle_alpha   90.00
_cell.angle_beta   90.00
_cell.angle_gamma   90.00
#
_symmetry.space_group_name_H-M   'P 1'
#
loop_
_entity.id
_entity.type
_entity.pdbx_description
1 polymer ?
#
loop_
_entity_poly.entity_id
_entity_poly.type
_entity_poly.pdbx_seq_one_letter_code
_entity_poly.pdbx_strand_id
1 'polypeptide(L)'
;MTKLTYEFEQKRVDNMQWAGRSKLSGLTALASDEQGRVRKTPLFYLESVSVDNYVDDIYFVNNSDETLSWVAPFMPYRNIIEAGAKLGDISEENLNKVKLYSNDMDRVYTDVLPMQGVRIGSSHIIYDSDALMQWLIHLPFKGAKTHYAIWRFNVVEKGGIGKSYPLLWEDFSKPLPMVSSDCLFEKSEMPIEASVYEERCALLERLIDAFGVANAIFVLAINDVLYRYCVGWSAPYSESDIQAQDIARKLKEQKPKDAQAVKGIVQAIYDFWFNKGFAKNISMQACEEVLALYQAQVAIVDSK
;
A
#
# COMPACT_ATOMS: atom_id res chain seq x y z
N MET A 1 4.09 -28.61 -20.20
CA MET A 1 3.46 -27.64 -19.30
C MET A 1 3.42 -26.30 -20.03
N THR A 2 2.28 -25.95 -20.63
CA THR A 2 2.11 -24.69 -21.36
C THR A 2 1.86 -23.59 -20.33
N LYS A 3 2.82 -22.69 -20.15
CA LYS A 3 2.67 -21.54 -19.26
C LYS A 3 1.69 -20.58 -19.95
N LEU A 4 0.42 -20.61 -19.54
CA LEU A 4 -0.54 -19.57 -19.91
C LEU A 4 -0.06 -18.27 -19.25
N THR A 5 0.67 -17.44 -20.00
CA THR A 5 0.86 -16.04 -19.63
C THR A 5 -0.46 -15.34 -19.84
N TYR A 6 -1.22 -15.21 -18.76
CA TYR A 6 -2.40 -14.38 -18.72
C TYR A 6 -1.91 -12.92 -18.70
N GLU A 7 -2.07 -12.19 -19.81
CA GLU A 7 -1.83 -10.75 -19.82
C GLU A 7 -2.90 -10.09 -18.95
N PHE A 8 -2.48 -9.47 -17.85
CA PHE A 8 -3.40 -8.76 -16.97
C PHE A 8 -3.80 -7.45 -17.63
N GLU A 9 -5.05 -7.35 -18.05
CA GLU A 9 -5.64 -6.10 -18.54
C GLU A 9 -6.42 -5.44 -17.40
N GLN A 10 -6.10 -4.18 -17.11
CA GLN A 10 -6.85 -3.37 -16.16
C GLN A 10 -8.28 -3.13 -16.68
N LYS A 11 -9.28 -3.53 -15.90
CA LYS A 11 -10.71 -3.34 -16.24
C LYS A 11 -11.46 -2.73 -15.07
N ARG A 12 -12.36 -1.80 -15.39
CA ARG A 12 -13.26 -1.13 -14.45
C ARG A 12 -14.71 -1.27 -14.90
N VAL A 13 -15.62 -1.36 -13.95
CA VAL A 13 -17.06 -1.40 -14.19
C VAL A 13 -17.72 -0.43 -13.22
N ASP A 14 -18.48 0.53 -13.74
CA ASP A 14 -19.19 1.50 -12.91
C ASP A 14 -20.57 0.98 -12.48
N ASN A 15 -21.13 1.61 -11.44
CA ASN A 15 -22.48 1.36 -10.96
C ASN A 15 -22.74 -0.09 -10.52
N MET A 16 -21.71 -0.78 -10.01
CA MET A 16 -21.87 -2.07 -9.38
C MET A 16 -22.55 -1.88 -8.03
N GLN A 17 -23.85 -2.15 -7.98
CA GLN A 17 -24.64 -2.07 -6.75
C GLN A 17 -24.70 -3.42 -6.05
N TRP A 18 -24.63 -3.38 -4.72
CA TRP A 18 -24.87 -4.56 -3.90
C TRP A 18 -26.32 -5.07 -4.06
N ALA A 19 -26.50 -6.13 -4.84
CA ALA A 19 -27.83 -6.71 -5.12
C ALA A 19 -28.38 -7.62 -4.00
N GLY A 20 -27.67 -7.75 -2.87
CA GLY A 20 -28.20 -8.19 -1.58
C GLY A 20 -29.09 -9.43 -1.59
N ARG A 21 -28.53 -10.61 -1.87
CA ARG A 21 -28.92 -11.87 -1.20
C ARG A 21 -27.69 -12.77 -1.05
N SER A 22 -27.00 -12.67 0.08
CA SER A 22 -26.08 -13.74 0.50
C SER A 22 -26.93 -14.97 0.81
N LYS A 23 -27.14 -15.85 -0.18
CA LYS A 23 -27.41 -17.26 0.10
C LYS A 23 -26.05 -17.83 0.49
N LEU A 24 -25.73 -17.80 1.78
CA LEU A 24 -24.74 -18.72 2.34
C LEU A 24 -25.23 -20.13 2.03
N SER A 25 -24.75 -20.71 0.93
CA SER A 25 -25.02 -22.09 0.54
C SER A 25 -24.37 -23.01 1.56
N GLY A 26 -25.14 -23.46 2.55
CA GLY A 26 -24.69 -24.44 3.54
C GLY A 26 -25.53 -24.53 4.82
N LEU A 27 -26.34 -23.51 5.15
CA LEU A 27 -27.22 -23.56 6.31
C LEU A 27 -28.65 -23.22 5.88
N THR A 28 -29.53 -24.23 5.89
CA THR A 28 -30.98 -24.02 5.87
C THR A 28 -31.35 -23.11 7.03
N ALA A 29 -31.56 -21.82 6.75
CA ALA A 29 -32.09 -20.87 7.72
C ALA A 29 -33.53 -21.27 8.06
N LEU A 30 -33.81 -21.47 9.35
CA LEU A 30 -35.17 -21.65 9.86
C LEU A 30 -35.93 -20.34 9.64
N ALA A 31 -37.20 -20.42 9.23
CA ALA A 31 -38.05 -19.27 8.91
C ALA A 31 -38.25 -18.27 10.07
N SER A 32 -37.83 -18.62 11.30
CA SER A 32 -37.84 -17.73 12.46
C SER A 32 -36.63 -16.78 12.57
N ASP A 33 -35.57 -16.99 11.78
CA ASP A 33 -34.33 -16.20 11.86
C ASP A 33 -34.37 -14.87 11.08
N GLU A 34 -35.42 -14.64 10.26
CA GLU A 34 -35.50 -13.46 9.40
C GLU A 34 -36.03 -12.20 10.11
N GLN A 35 -36.79 -12.36 11.20
CA GLN A 35 -37.37 -11.24 11.95
C GLN A 35 -36.38 -10.72 13.00
N GLY A 36 -35.37 -9.96 12.55
CA GLY A 36 -34.47 -9.24 13.45
C GLY A 36 -33.01 -9.14 12.99
N ARG A 37 -32.62 -9.82 11.90
CA ARG A 37 -31.29 -9.60 11.31
C ARG A 37 -31.23 -8.22 10.67
N VAL A 38 -30.56 -7.28 11.34
CA VAL A 38 -30.05 -6.07 10.70
C VAL A 38 -29.23 -6.54 9.50
N ARG A 39 -29.70 -6.26 8.28
CA ARG A 39 -28.98 -6.59 7.05
C ARG A 39 -27.74 -5.70 7.02
N LYS A 40 -26.59 -6.26 7.38
CA LYS A 40 -25.32 -5.56 7.23
C LYS A 40 -25.02 -5.36 5.75
N THR A 41 -24.64 -4.14 5.39
CA THR A 41 -24.16 -3.80 4.05
C THR A 41 -22.64 -3.93 4.05
N PRO A 42 -22.02 -4.59 3.06
CA PRO A 42 -20.57 -4.63 2.97
C PRO A 42 -20.04 -3.26 2.53
N LEU A 43 -18.93 -2.80 3.10
CA LEU A 43 -18.16 -1.68 2.54
C LEU A 43 -17.48 -2.10 1.25
N PHE A 44 -17.00 -3.34 1.22
CA PHE A 44 -16.26 -3.91 0.12
C PHE A 44 -16.71 -5.35 -0.12
N TYR A 45 -16.78 -5.75 -1.38
CA TYR A 45 -17.10 -7.13 -1.75
C TYR A 45 -16.41 -7.51 -3.07
N LEU A 46 -16.27 -8.81 -3.32
CA LEU A 46 -15.91 -9.32 -4.64
C LEU A 46 -17.17 -9.70 -5.40
N GLU A 47 -17.25 -9.35 -6.68
CA GLU A 47 -18.29 -9.79 -7.61
C GLU A 47 -17.67 -10.67 -8.69
N SER A 48 -18.26 -11.83 -8.91
CA SER A 48 -17.98 -12.69 -10.06
C SER A 48 -18.83 -12.24 -11.24
N VAL A 49 -18.16 -11.87 -12.33
CA VAL A 49 -18.79 -11.52 -13.60
C VAL A 49 -18.39 -12.55 -14.63
N SER A 50 -19.36 -13.36 -15.05
CA SER A 50 -19.16 -14.37 -16.08
C SER A 50 -18.84 -13.71 -17.41
N VAL A 51 -17.64 -14.00 -17.94
CA VAL A 51 -17.19 -13.54 -19.25
C VAL A 51 -17.48 -14.62 -20.30
N ASP A 52 -17.36 -15.90 -19.92
CA ASP A 52 -17.76 -17.08 -20.70
C ASP A 52 -18.10 -18.28 -19.78
N ASN A 53 -18.29 -19.48 -20.37
CA ASN A 53 -18.68 -20.69 -19.63
C ASN A 53 -17.55 -21.31 -18.78
N TYR A 54 -16.33 -20.75 -18.80
CA TYR A 54 -15.14 -21.37 -18.20
C TYR A 54 -14.37 -20.44 -17.27
N VAL A 55 -14.47 -19.12 -17.43
CA VAL A 55 -13.74 -18.14 -16.62
C VAL A 55 -14.65 -16.99 -16.19
N ASP A 56 -14.77 -16.84 -14.88
CA ASP A 56 -15.35 -15.65 -14.27
C ASP A 56 -14.26 -14.62 -14.01
N ASP A 57 -14.48 -13.38 -14.44
CA ASP A 57 -13.66 -12.26 -13.98
C ASP A 57 -14.13 -11.85 -12.58
N ILE A 58 -13.17 -11.72 -11.67
CA ILE A 58 -13.45 -11.27 -10.30
C ILE A 58 -13.17 -9.77 -10.20
N TYR A 59 -14.16 -9.03 -9.69
CA TYR A 59 -14.06 -7.60 -9.45
C TYR A 59 -14.09 -7.32 -7.95
N PHE A 60 -13.12 -6.55 -7.46
CA PHE A 60 -13.27 -5.85 -6.18
C PHE A 60 -14.22 -4.68 -6.38
N VAL A 61 -15.24 -4.56 -5.53
CA VAL A 61 -16.22 -3.48 -5.58
C VAL A 61 -16.09 -2.58 -4.35
N ASN A 62 -15.89 -1.29 -4.61
CA ASN A 62 -16.00 -0.25 -3.60
C ASN A 62 -17.47 0.09 -3.36
N ASN A 63 -18.09 -0.52 -2.34
CA ASN A 63 -19.49 -0.27 -1.98
C ASN A 63 -19.62 0.84 -0.92
N SER A 64 -18.57 1.62 -0.68
CA SER A 64 -18.60 2.81 0.18
C SER A 64 -18.96 4.07 -0.61
N ASP A 65 -19.16 5.17 0.10
CA ASP A 65 -19.37 6.51 -0.45
C ASP A 65 -18.06 7.30 -0.65
N GLU A 66 -16.90 6.73 -0.29
CA GLU A 66 -15.59 7.35 -0.44
C GLU A 66 -14.87 6.84 -1.68
N THR A 67 -14.04 7.69 -2.30
CA THR A 67 -13.09 7.25 -3.32
C THR A 67 -11.87 6.62 -2.65
N LEU A 68 -11.54 5.38 -2.99
CA LEU A 68 -10.33 4.73 -2.49
C LEU A 68 -9.13 5.24 -3.30
N SER A 69 -8.08 5.69 -2.61
CA SER A 69 -6.90 6.21 -3.31
C SER A 69 -6.18 5.14 -4.13
N TRP A 70 -6.22 3.88 -3.68
CA TRP A 70 -5.79 2.74 -4.50
C TRP A 70 -6.40 1.40 -4.06
N VAL A 71 -6.41 0.42 -4.96
CA VAL A 71 -6.71 -1.00 -4.71
C VAL A 71 -5.71 -1.85 -5.48
N ALA A 72 -5.10 -2.84 -4.83
CA ALA A 72 -4.13 -3.73 -5.48
C ALA A 72 -4.16 -5.17 -4.93
N PRO A 73 -3.78 -6.17 -5.75
CA PRO A 73 -3.69 -7.56 -5.31
C PRO A 73 -2.45 -7.89 -4.48
N PHE A 74 -1.68 -6.88 -4.09
CA PHE A 74 -0.45 -6.99 -3.32
C PHE A 74 -0.30 -5.74 -2.45
N MET A 75 0.56 -5.82 -1.44
CA MET A 75 0.96 -4.65 -0.67
C MET A 75 2.19 -4.02 -1.36
N PRO A 76 2.16 -2.72 -1.71
CA PRO A 76 3.36 -2.06 -2.21
C PRO A 76 4.50 -2.14 -1.17
N TYR A 77 5.73 -1.95 -1.61
CA TYR A 77 6.92 -1.95 -0.77
C TYR A 77 6.95 -0.71 0.12
N ARG A 78 7.40 -0.88 1.37
CA ARG A 78 7.52 0.23 2.34
C ARG A 78 8.71 1.13 2.08
N ASN A 79 9.76 0.58 1.49
CA ASN A 79 11.02 1.30 1.29
C ASN A 79 11.83 0.64 0.19
N ILE A 80 12.92 1.32 -0.18
CA ILE A 80 13.86 0.85 -1.20
C ILE A 80 14.53 -0.50 -0.84
N ILE A 81 14.60 -0.87 0.45
CA ILE A 81 15.20 -2.12 0.90
C ILE A 81 14.29 -3.30 0.51
N GLU A 82 12.98 -3.18 0.73
CA GLU A 82 12.00 -4.20 0.30
C GLU A 82 11.93 -4.34 -1.22
N ALA A 83 12.13 -3.23 -1.94
CA ALA A 83 12.28 -3.27 -3.39
C ALA A 83 13.59 -3.94 -3.86
N GLY A 84 14.49 -4.32 -2.94
CA GLY A 84 15.78 -4.90 -3.25
C GLY A 84 16.75 -3.91 -3.91
N ALA A 85 16.48 -2.60 -3.80
CA ALA A 85 17.36 -1.55 -4.28
C ALA A 85 18.51 -1.31 -3.29
N LYS A 86 19.67 -0.95 -3.83
CA LYS A 86 20.89 -0.67 -3.08
C LYS A 86 21.20 0.81 -3.17
N LEU A 87 21.54 1.41 -2.02
CA LEU A 87 22.11 2.75 -2.00
C LEU A 87 23.43 2.76 -2.79
N GLY A 88 23.76 3.89 -3.41
CA GLY A 88 25.01 4.07 -4.19
C GLY A 88 25.15 3.26 -5.48
N ASP A 89 24.26 2.32 -5.76
CA ASP A 89 24.18 1.60 -7.04
C ASP A 89 23.45 2.47 -8.08
N ILE A 90 24.15 2.83 -9.15
CA ILE A 90 23.67 3.73 -10.20
C ILE A 90 23.21 2.98 -11.45
N SER A 91 23.11 1.65 -11.40
CA SER A 91 22.61 0.85 -12.50
C SER A 91 21.15 1.15 -12.82
N GLU A 92 20.77 0.99 -14.08
CA GLU A 92 19.39 1.15 -14.54
C GLU A 92 18.45 0.14 -13.85
N GLU A 93 18.91 -1.09 -13.60
CA GLU A 93 18.17 -2.10 -12.84
C GLU A 93 17.83 -1.60 -11.44
N ASN A 94 18.81 -1.01 -10.74
CA ASN A 94 18.58 -0.44 -9.41
C ASN A 94 17.64 0.75 -9.47
N LEU A 95 17.78 1.64 -10.47
CA LEU A 95 16.90 2.78 -10.64
C LEU A 95 15.44 2.34 -10.89
N ASN A 96 15.23 1.27 -11.67
CA ASN A 96 13.91 0.69 -11.87
C ASN A 96 13.31 0.16 -10.56
N LYS A 97 14.10 -0.52 -9.71
CA LYS A 97 13.66 -0.94 -8.37
C LYS A 97 13.35 0.24 -7.46
N VAL A 98 14.14 1.32 -7.50
CA VAL A 98 13.85 2.52 -6.71
C VAL A 98 12.55 3.16 -7.16
N LYS A 99 12.28 3.23 -8.47
CA LYS A 99 11.04 3.78 -9.01
C LYS A 99 9.84 2.92 -8.59
N LEU A 100 9.92 1.60 -8.75
CA LEU A 100 8.80 0.67 -8.59
C LEU A 100 8.53 0.29 -7.13
N TYR A 101 7.40 0.73 -6.56
CA TYR A 101 6.93 0.23 -5.26
C TYR A 101 6.48 -1.24 -5.29
N SER A 102 6.45 -1.89 -6.45
CA SER A 102 6.21 -3.32 -6.60
C SER A 102 6.58 -3.74 -8.01
N ASN A 103 6.86 -5.03 -8.22
CA ASN A 103 7.01 -5.55 -9.59
C ASN A 103 5.67 -5.65 -10.34
N ASP A 104 4.54 -5.55 -9.63
CA ASP A 104 3.18 -5.72 -10.18
C ASP A 104 2.41 -4.38 -10.26
N MET A 105 3.10 -3.24 -10.42
CA MET A 105 2.45 -1.90 -10.43
C MET A 105 1.40 -1.73 -11.54
N ASP A 106 1.48 -2.51 -12.61
CA ASP A 106 0.46 -2.62 -13.67
C ASP A 106 -0.89 -3.17 -13.18
N ARG A 107 -0.95 -3.72 -11.97
CA ARG A 107 -2.16 -4.27 -11.34
C ARG A 107 -2.77 -3.39 -10.25
N VAL A 108 -2.26 -2.16 -10.09
CA VAL A 108 -2.80 -1.20 -9.13
C VAL A 108 -3.85 -0.32 -9.80
N TYR A 109 -5.01 -0.19 -9.17
CA TYR A 109 -6.03 0.77 -9.56
C TYR A 109 -5.99 1.95 -8.60
N THR A 110 -5.67 3.14 -9.08
CA THR A 110 -5.85 4.39 -8.32
C THR A 110 -7.28 4.92 -8.47
N ASP A 111 -7.70 5.80 -7.57
CA ASP A 111 -8.96 6.56 -7.66
C ASP A 111 -10.18 5.67 -7.92
N VAL A 112 -10.36 4.62 -7.11
CA VAL A 112 -11.50 3.71 -7.27
C VAL A 112 -12.74 4.36 -6.67
N LEU A 113 -13.63 4.81 -7.56
CA LEU A 113 -14.81 5.59 -7.21
C LEU A 113 -15.85 4.78 -6.40
N PRO A 114 -16.77 5.44 -5.69
CA PRO A 114 -17.94 4.80 -5.10
C PRO A 114 -18.71 3.96 -6.14
N MET A 115 -19.10 2.75 -5.74
CA MET A 115 -19.81 1.75 -6.55
C MET A 115 -19.05 1.31 -7.82
N GLN A 116 -17.74 1.52 -7.88
CA GLN A 116 -16.90 1.04 -8.98
C GLN A 116 -16.29 -0.32 -8.63
N GLY A 117 -16.39 -1.24 -9.60
CA GLY A 117 -15.69 -2.51 -9.61
C GLY A 117 -14.36 -2.40 -10.35
N VAL A 118 -13.28 -2.96 -9.81
CA VAL A 118 -11.98 -3.11 -10.48
C VAL A 118 -11.57 -4.57 -10.52
N ARG A 119 -11.08 -5.04 -11.66
CA ARG A 119 -10.74 -6.45 -11.85
C ARG A 119 -9.53 -6.85 -11.01
N ILE A 120 -9.67 -7.88 -10.18
CA ILE A 120 -8.60 -8.46 -9.36
C ILE A 120 -8.37 -9.91 -9.79
N GLY A 121 -7.14 -10.19 -10.21
CA GLY A 121 -6.74 -11.55 -10.61
C GLY A 121 -6.56 -12.47 -9.40
N SER A 122 -6.75 -13.78 -9.61
CA SER A 122 -6.38 -14.81 -8.63
C SER A 122 -4.85 -14.95 -8.56
N SER A 123 -4.33 -15.15 -7.35
CA SER A 123 -2.92 -15.48 -7.12
C SER A 123 -2.60 -16.98 -7.27
N HIS A 124 -3.57 -17.80 -7.71
CA HIS A 124 -3.53 -19.26 -7.93
C HIS A 124 -2.73 -20.06 -6.87
N ILE A 125 -3.43 -20.67 -5.90
CA ILE A 125 -2.85 -21.74 -5.07
C ILE A 125 -3.39 -23.09 -5.57
N ILE A 126 -2.76 -23.66 -6.61
CA ILE A 126 -3.17 -24.96 -7.15
C ILE A 126 -2.43 -26.07 -6.41
N TYR A 127 -3.07 -26.63 -5.37
CA TYR A 127 -2.81 -28.01 -4.97
C TYR A 127 -3.59 -28.92 -5.92
N ASP A 128 -2.90 -29.86 -6.58
CA ASP A 128 -3.35 -30.65 -7.74
C ASP A 128 -4.70 -31.40 -7.53
N SER A 129 -5.23 -31.46 -6.30
CA SER A 129 -6.53 -32.07 -5.97
C SER A 129 -7.65 -31.11 -5.57
N ASP A 130 -7.36 -29.87 -5.13
CA ASP A 130 -8.33 -29.06 -4.38
C ASP A 130 -8.87 -27.83 -5.10
N ALA A 131 -8.29 -27.43 -6.25
CA ALA A 131 -8.74 -26.29 -7.05
C ALA A 131 -8.99 -25.01 -6.21
N LEU A 132 -8.13 -24.76 -5.21
CA LEU A 132 -8.20 -23.59 -4.35
C LEU A 132 -7.72 -22.35 -5.11
N MET A 133 -8.52 -21.30 -5.04
CA MET A 133 -8.17 -19.99 -5.58
C MET A 133 -8.00 -19.03 -4.42
N GLN A 134 -6.94 -18.24 -4.47
CA GLN A 134 -6.69 -17.18 -3.50
C GLN A 134 -6.76 -15.82 -4.18
N TRP A 135 -7.35 -14.85 -3.48
CA TRP A 135 -7.26 -13.44 -3.83
C TRP A 135 -6.78 -12.68 -2.60
N LEU A 136 -5.71 -11.92 -2.79
CA LEU A 136 -5.27 -10.92 -1.84
C LEU A 136 -5.75 -9.57 -2.36
N ILE A 137 -6.27 -8.73 -1.47
CA ILE A 137 -6.65 -7.35 -1.81
C ILE A 137 -6.12 -6.44 -0.72
N HIS A 138 -5.46 -5.36 -1.12
CA HIS A 138 -5.01 -4.31 -0.24
C HIS A 138 -5.60 -2.97 -0.69
N LEU A 139 -6.02 -2.16 0.26
CA LEU A 139 -6.55 -0.82 0.01
C LEU A 139 -6.39 0.08 1.24
N PRO A 140 -6.22 1.40 1.08
CA PRO A 140 -6.28 2.35 2.17
C PRO A 140 -7.74 2.74 2.41
N PHE A 141 -8.20 2.53 3.64
CA PHE A 141 -9.53 3.00 4.04
C PHE A 141 -9.54 3.33 5.52
N LYS A 142 -10.02 4.53 5.84
CA LYS A 142 -10.00 5.07 7.18
C LYS A 142 -10.99 4.32 8.07
N GLY A 143 -10.47 3.58 9.04
CA GLY A 143 -11.31 2.98 10.08
C GLY A 143 -11.89 4.04 11.02
N ALA A 144 -12.96 3.70 11.75
CA ALA A 144 -13.70 4.61 12.64
C ALA A 144 -12.86 5.37 13.70
N LYS A 145 -11.59 5.04 13.90
CA LYS A 145 -10.71 5.60 14.96
C LYS A 145 -9.28 5.90 14.52
N THR A 146 -8.94 5.78 13.24
CA THR A 146 -7.56 5.98 12.77
C THR A 146 -7.48 7.16 11.81
N HIS A 147 -6.36 7.88 11.79
CA HIS A 147 -6.13 8.94 10.79
C HIS A 147 -5.76 8.36 9.42
N TYR A 148 -5.30 7.11 9.41
CA TYR A 148 -4.89 6.36 8.23
C TYR A 148 -4.93 4.86 8.57
N ALA A 149 -5.29 4.00 7.61
CA ALA A 149 -5.27 2.54 7.76
C ALA A 149 -5.28 1.85 6.39
N ILE A 150 -4.62 0.69 6.30
CA ILE A 150 -4.64 -0.18 5.13
C ILE A 150 -5.30 -1.50 5.52
N TRP A 151 -6.35 -1.84 4.78
CA TRP A 151 -7.01 -3.12 4.89
C TRP A 151 -6.35 -4.14 3.98
N ARG A 152 -6.14 -5.34 4.53
CA ARG A 152 -5.70 -6.53 3.82
C ARG A 152 -6.80 -7.58 3.91
N PHE A 153 -7.26 -8.03 2.75
CA PHE A 153 -8.24 -9.10 2.63
C PHE A 153 -7.56 -10.33 2.03
N ASN A 154 -7.82 -11.48 2.63
CA ASN A 154 -7.40 -12.77 2.13
C ASN A 154 -8.65 -13.65 1.91
N VAL A 155 -8.96 -13.91 0.65
CA VAL A 155 -10.06 -14.77 0.24
C VAL A 155 -9.48 -16.07 -0.29
N VAL A 156 -10.00 -17.20 0.19
CA VAL A 156 -9.62 -18.53 -0.29
C VAL A 156 -10.89 -19.33 -0.54
N GLU A 157 -11.16 -19.66 -1.79
CA GLU A 157 -12.37 -20.40 -2.19
C GLU A 157 -12.05 -21.55 -3.13
N LYS A 158 -12.80 -22.64 -2.99
CA LYS A 158 -12.70 -23.80 -3.88
C LYS A 158 -13.55 -23.58 -5.12
N GLY A 159 -12.91 -23.59 -6.30
CA GLY A 159 -13.61 -23.52 -7.58
C GLY A 159 -14.16 -22.15 -7.97
N GLY A 160 -13.75 -21.06 -7.29
CA GLY A 160 -14.16 -19.70 -7.63
C GLY A 160 -15.08 -19.04 -6.60
N ILE A 161 -15.44 -17.78 -6.85
CA ILE A 161 -16.44 -17.06 -6.06
C ILE A 161 -17.77 -17.15 -6.82
N GLY A 162 -18.83 -17.63 -6.17
CA GLY A 162 -20.10 -17.91 -6.85
C GLY A 162 -20.78 -16.69 -7.46
N LYS A 163 -21.03 -15.63 -6.68
CA LYS A 163 -21.64 -14.39 -7.18
C LYS A 163 -21.09 -13.16 -6.49
N SER A 164 -21.40 -13.00 -5.20
CA SER A 164 -20.92 -11.85 -4.41
C SER A 164 -20.33 -12.32 -3.08
N TYR A 165 -19.18 -11.77 -2.70
CA TYR A 165 -18.42 -12.18 -1.53
C TYR A 165 -18.06 -10.99 -0.65
N PRO A 166 -18.70 -10.78 0.51
CA PRO A 166 -18.42 -9.64 1.36
C PRO A 166 -17.02 -9.75 1.99
N LEU A 167 -16.26 -8.65 1.94
CA LEU A 167 -14.89 -8.56 2.49
C LEU A 167 -14.86 -7.87 3.87
N LEU A 168 -15.72 -6.87 4.05
CA LEU A 168 -15.80 -6.06 5.26
C LEU A 168 -17.22 -5.49 5.42
N TRP A 169 -17.79 -5.58 6.61
CA TRP A 169 -19.08 -4.94 6.92
C TRP A 169 -18.92 -3.45 7.26
N GLU A 170 -19.99 -2.67 7.12
CA GLU A 170 -20.05 -1.23 7.49
C GLU A 170 -19.65 -0.92 8.94
N ASP A 171 -19.77 -1.89 9.85
CA ASP A 171 -19.32 -1.79 11.24
C ASP A 171 -17.86 -2.25 11.43
N PHE A 172 -17.11 -2.40 10.34
CA PHE A 172 -15.73 -2.89 10.28
C PHE A 172 -15.54 -4.33 10.80
N SER A 173 -16.63 -5.09 10.98
CA SER A 173 -16.52 -6.49 11.38
C SER A 173 -16.20 -7.39 10.19
N LYS A 174 -15.37 -8.41 10.45
CA LYS A 174 -15.03 -9.45 9.46
C LYS A 174 -16.25 -10.32 9.16
N PRO A 175 -16.65 -10.51 7.89
CA PRO A 175 -17.63 -11.52 7.49
C PRO A 175 -17.21 -12.94 7.89
N LEU A 176 -18.17 -13.79 8.31
CA LEU A 176 -17.89 -15.17 8.72
C LEU A 176 -17.09 -16.02 7.70
N PRO A 177 -17.35 -15.96 6.38
CA PRO A 177 -16.58 -16.78 5.43
C PRO A 177 -15.15 -16.28 5.17
N MET A 178 -14.83 -15.02 5.51
CA MET A 178 -13.50 -14.46 5.28
C MET A 178 -12.42 -15.16 6.10
N VAL A 179 -11.34 -15.57 5.42
CA VAL A 179 -10.13 -16.08 6.09
C VAL A 179 -9.55 -14.99 6.98
N SER A 180 -9.18 -13.84 6.40
CA SER A 180 -8.74 -12.67 7.16
C SER A 180 -9.15 -11.34 6.53
N SER A 181 -9.51 -10.40 7.41
CA SER A 181 -9.74 -8.99 7.11
C SER A 181 -8.92 -8.20 8.12
N ASP A 182 -7.65 -7.97 7.79
CA ASP A 182 -6.67 -7.39 8.70
C ASP A 182 -6.56 -5.88 8.44
N CYS A 183 -6.44 -5.10 9.50
CA CYS A 183 -6.29 -3.64 9.41
C CYS A 183 -4.91 -3.26 9.94
N LEU A 184 -4.04 -2.81 9.04
CA LEU A 184 -2.73 -2.25 9.34
C LEU A 184 -2.90 -0.76 9.63
N PHE A 185 -2.42 -0.28 10.77
CA PHE A 185 -2.46 1.14 11.14
C PHE A 185 -1.14 1.64 11.76
N GLU A 186 -0.17 0.75 11.96
CA GLU A 186 1.17 1.11 12.42
C GLU A 186 1.98 1.71 11.27
N LYS A 187 2.43 2.96 11.43
CA LYS A 187 3.15 3.71 10.39
C LYS A 187 4.46 3.04 9.94
N SER A 188 5.10 2.29 10.83
CA SER A 188 6.30 1.49 10.52
C SER A 188 6.04 0.36 9.53
N GLU A 189 4.79 -0.11 9.46
CA GLU A 189 4.36 -1.20 8.59
C GLU A 189 3.68 -0.69 7.31
N MET A 190 3.47 0.63 7.20
CA MET A 190 2.81 1.22 6.03
C MET A 190 3.72 1.18 4.80
N PRO A 191 3.21 0.81 3.62
CA PRO A 191 3.89 0.98 2.36
C PRO A 191 3.98 2.48 2.00
N ILE A 192 4.74 2.81 0.95
CA ILE A 192 4.50 4.09 0.29
C ILE A 192 3.26 3.95 -0.60
N GLU A 193 2.35 4.92 -0.51
CA GLU A 193 1.07 4.86 -1.22
C GLU A 193 1.26 4.92 -2.73
N ALA A 194 0.47 4.13 -3.46
CA ALA A 194 0.50 4.18 -4.92
C ALA A 194 0.03 5.54 -5.47
N SER A 195 -0.80 6.27 -4.73
CA SER A 195 -1.31 7.60 -5.10
C SER A 195 -0.20 8.67 -5.22
N VAL A 196 0.93 8.50 -4.52
CA VAL A 196 2.06 9.44 -4.59
C VAL A 196 3.16 8.99 -5.57
N TYR A 197 2.92 7.89 -6.32
CA TYR A 197 3.93 7.30 -7.21
C TYR A 197 4.46 8.29 -8.26
N GLU A 198 3.56 8.96 -8.98
CA GLU A 198 3.96 9.92 -10.02
C GLU A 198 4.75 11.10 -9.43
N GLU A 199 4.27 11.66 -8.32
CA GLU A 199 4.93 12.75 -7.60
C GLU A 199 6.32 12.33 -7.12
N ARG A 200 6.47 11.11 -6.61
CA ARG A 200 7.76 10.57 -6.19
C ARG A 200 8.72 10.34 -7.35
N CYS A 201 8.25 9.78 -8.46
CA CYS A 201 9.08 9.58 -9.65
C CYS A 201 9.58 10.92 -10.20
N ALA A 202 8.71 11.93 -10.26
CA ALA A 202 9.09 13.28 -10.64
C ALA A 202 10.11 13.90 -9.66
N LEU A 203 9.95 13.69 -8.35
CA LEU A 203 10.93 14.13 -7.36
C LEU A 203 12.29 13.44 -7.58
N LEU A 204 12.31 12.12 -7.79
CA LEU A 204 13.56 11.38 -8.05
C LEU A 204 14.30 11.94 -9.27
N GLU A 205 13.59 12.21 -10.36
CA GLU A 205 14.20 12.78 -11.58
C GLU A 205 14.80 14.17 -11.31
N ARG A 206 14.08 15.05 -10.61
CA ARG A 206 14.61 16.36 -10.18
C ARG A 206 15.87 16.21 -9.30
N LEU A 207 15.87 15.25 -8.38
CA LEU A 207 17.00 15.01 -7.50
C LEU A 207 18.21 14.42 -8.25
N ILE A 208 17.99 13.58 -9.26
CA ILE A 208 19.05 13.03 -10.12
C ILE A 208 19.76 14.17 -10.85
N ASP A 209 18.99 15.08 -11.45
CA ASP A 209 19.54 16.24 -12.18
C ASP A 209 20.35 17.16 -11.26
N ALA A 210 19.92 17.33 -10.01
CA ALA A 210 20.57 18.23 -9.05
C ALA A 210 21.80 17.62 -8.36
N PHE A 211 21.78 16.32 -8.02
CA PHE A 211 22.74 15.73 -7.08
C PHE A 211 23.42 14.44 -7.60
N GLY A 212 23.03 13.96 -8.77
CA GLY A 212 23.42 12.67 -9.31
C GLY A 212 22.68 11.48 -8.67
N VAL A 213 22.64 10.36 -9.40
CA VAL A 213 21.82 9.17 -9.08
C VAL A 213 22.00 8.68 -7.64
N ALA A 214 23.23 8.47 -7.20
CA ALA A 214 23.51 7.91 -5.88
C ALA A 214 22.96 8.78 -4.73
N ASN A 215 23.13 10.10 -4.80
CA ASN A 215 22.62 11.00 -3.78
C ASN A 215 21.11 11.18 -3.87
N ALA A 216 20.56 11.18 -5.08
CA ALA A 216 19.12 11.27 -5.30
C ALA A 216 18.36 10.12 -4.63
N ILE A 217 18.84 8.87 -4.78
CA ILE A 217 18.24 7.70 -4.12
C ILE A 217 18.28 7.85 -2.59
N PHE A 218 19.40 8.33 -2.04
CA PHE A 218 19.55 8.52 -0.59
C PHE A 218 18.58 9.58 -0.04
N VAL A 219 18.47 10.72 -0.72
CA VAL A 219 17.53 11.79 -0.35
C VAL A 219 16.08 11.31 -0.48
N LEU A 220 15.75 10.61 -1.57
CA LEU A 220 14.41 10.04 -1.78
C LEU A 220 14.03 9.07 -0.66
N ALA A 221 14.95 8.19 -0.25
CA ALA A 221 14.71 7.24 0.83
C ALA A 221 14.47 7.92 2.19
N ILE A 222 15.15 9.05 2.45
CA ILE A 222 14.84 9.87 3.63
C ILE A 222 13.45 10.47 3.51
N ASN A 223 13.08 11.01 2.34
CA ASN A 223 11.75 11.58 2.11
C ASN A 223 10.63 10.55 2.31
N ASP A 224 10.83 9.32 1.81
CA ASP A 224 9.93 8.18 2.01
C ASP A 224 9.66 7.91 3.51
N VAL A 225 10.70 7.99 4.35
CA VAL A 225 10.56 7.83 5.80
C VAL A 225 9.80 8.99 6.42
N LEU A 226 10.11 10.24 6.05
CA LEU A 226 9.42 11.42 6.57
C LEU A 226 7.92 11.38 6.24
N TYR A 227 7.59 11.01 5.00
CA TYR A 227 6.22 10.85 4.51
C TYR A 227 5.44 9.80 5.32
N ARG A 228 5.94 8.55 5.41
CA ARG A 228 5.24 7.46 6.12
C ARG A 228 5.00 7.77 7.59
N TYR A 229 5.97 8.40 8.24
CA TYR A 229 5.84 8.75 9.65
C TYR A 229 5.05 10.05 9.90
N CYS A 230 4.66 10.76 8.83
CA CYS A 230 4.06 12.11 8.85
C CYS A 230 4.86 13.07 9.72
N VAL A 231 6.19 13.10 9.53
CA VAL A 231 7.08 13.98 10.27
C VAL A 231 6.77 15.43 9.87
N GLY A 232 6.37 16.25 10.84
CA GLY A 232 6.11 17.66 10.59
C GLY A 232 4.92 17.96 9.68
N TRP A 233 3.88 17.11 9.68
CA TRP A 233 2.59 17.24 8.96
C TRP A 233 2.46 16.39 7.68
N SER A 234 1.21 16.17 7.25
CA SER A 234 0.78 15.41 6.06
C SER A 234 0.74 16.32 4.83
N ALA A 235 1.86 17.00 4.56
CA ALA A 235 2.01 17.76 3.34
C ALA A 235 2.06 16.80 2.13
N PRO A 236 1.73 17.26 0.90
CA PRO A 236 2.02 16.54 -0.34
C PRO A 236 3.44 15.96 -0.34
N TYR A 237 3.63 14.81 -0.98
CA TYR A 237 4.90 14.05 -0.87
C TYR A 237 6.12 14.90 -1.25
N SER A 238 5.98 15.81 -2.21
CA SER A 238 7.03 16.72 -2.68
C SER A 238 7.36 17.87 -1.73
N GLU A 239 6.49 18.25 -0.80
CA GLU A 239 6.75 19.40 0.08
C GLU A 239 7.82 19.14 1.15
N SER A 240 8.14 17.85 1.41
CA SER A 240 9.20 17.46 2.35
C SER A 240 10.58 17.30 1.69
N ASP A 241 10.69 17.57 0.38
CA ASP A 241 11.91 17.30 -0.39
C ASP A 241 13.11 18.14 0.08
N ILE A 242 12.89 19.41 0.43
CA ILE A 242 13.93 20.31 0.93
C ILE A 242 14.43 19.86 2.31
N GLN A 243 13.53 19.44 3.21
CA GLN A 243 13.92 18.94 4.53
C GLN A 243 14.71 17.65 4.40
N ALA A 244 14.31 16.73 3.51
CA ALA A 244 15.05 15.50 3.23
C ALA A 244 16.48 15.79 2.73
N GLN A 245 16.65 16.79 1.84
CA GLN A 245 17.96 17.23 1.36
C GLN A 245 18.83 17.78 2.49
N ASP A 246 18.28 18.66 3.33
CA ASP A 246 19.00 19.22 4.47
C ASP A 246 19.39 18.15 5.51
N ILE A 247 18.51 17.18 5.74
CA ILE A 247 18.80 16.04 6.62
C ILE A 247 19.95 15.24 6.02
N ALA A 248 19.87 14.86 4.74
CA ALA A 248 20.92 14.10 4.07
C ALA A 248 22.30 14.78 4.17
N ARG A 249 22.33 16.11 4.00
CA ARG A 249 23.54 16.92 4.17
C ARG A 249 24.04 16.90 5.61
N LYS A 250 23.17 17.16 6.58
CA LYS A 250 23.55 17.21 8.02
C LYS A 250 24.01 15.87 8.55
N LEU A 251 23.45 14.76 8.07
CA LEU A 251 23.92 13.41 8.42
C LEU A 251 25.38 13.21 8.00
N LYS A 252 25.77 13.65 6.79
CA LYS A 252 27.16 13.60 6.30
C LYS A 252 28.10 14.52 7.08
N GLU A 253 27.65 15.73 7.42
CA GLU A 253 28.43 16.72 8.17
C GLU A 253 28.68 16.28 9.62
N GLN A 254 27.64 15.80 10.32
CA GLN A 254 27.68 15.54 11.76
C GLN A 254 28.02 14.09 12.12
N LYS A 255 27.84 13.16 11.17
CA LYS A 255 28.14 11.73 11.33
C LYS A 255 27.53 11.11 12.59
N PRO A 256 26.20 11.19 12.76
CA PRO A 256 25.53 10.69 13.96
C PRO A 256 25.77 9.19 14.14
N LYS A 257 25.84 8.75 15.41
CA LYS A 257 26.09 7.35 15.79
C LYS A 257 24.85 6.62 16.31
N ASP A 258 23.79 7.37 16.64
CA ASP A 258 22.57 6.84 17.22
C ASP A 258 21.33 7.61 16.73
N ALA A 259 20.16 7.01 16.94
CA ALA A 259 18.88 7.56 16.49
C ALA A 259 18.50 8.84 17.25
N GLN A 260 19.04 9.06 18.45
CA GLN A 260 18.77 10.27 19.23
C GLN A 260 19.46 11.49 18.61
N ALA A 261 20.69 11.32 18.11
CA ALA A 261 21.39 12.35 17.34
C ALA A 261 20.67 12.65 16.02
N VAL A 262 20.18 11.62 15.32
CA VAL A 262 19.34 11.80 14.12
C VAL A 262 18.08 12.57 14.44
N LYS A 263 17.38 12.25 15.52
CA LYS A 263 16.21 13.00 15.99
C LYS A 263 16.54 14.49 16.22
N GLY A 264 17.69 14.78 16.82
CA GLY A 264 18.17 16.14 17.00
C GLY A 264 18.38 16.90 15.67
N ILE A 265 18.96 16.23 14.67
CA ILE A 265 19.12 16.79 13.32
C ILE A 265 17.77 17.08 12.67
N VAL A 266 16.85 16.10 12.66
CA VAL A 266 15.51 16.27 12.07
C VAL A 266 14.76 17.40 12.76
N GLN A 267 14.77 17.43 14.11
CA GLN A 267 14.12 18.50 14.88
C GLN A 267 14.68 19.88 14.50
N ALA A 268 16.00 20.03 14.45
CA ALA A 268 16.63 21.32 14.15
C ALA A 268 16.26 21.84 12.75
N ILE A 269 16.14 20.94 11.76
CA ILE A 269 15.77 21.30 10.39
C ILE A 269 14.30 21.72 10.34
N TYR A 270 13.40 20.95 10.95
CA TYR A 270 11.98 21.33 10.98
C TYR A 270 11.73 22.61 11.79
N ASP A 271 12.45 22.82 12.89
CA ASP A 271 12.38 24.05 13.68
C ASP A 271 12.88 25.26 12.87
N PHE A 272 13.87 25.08 11.98
CA PHE A 272 14.35 26.14 11.09
C PHE A 272 13.31 26.52 10.02
N TRP A 273 12.68 25.52 9.37
CA TRP A 273 11.73 25.75 8.29
C TRP A 273 10.34 26.21 8.77
N PHE A 274 9.89 25.75 9.94
CA PHE A 274 8.50 25.92 10.38
C PHE A 274 8.34 26.53 11.77
N ASN A 275 9.43 27.07 12.34
CA ASN A 275 9.55 27.54 13.71
C ASN A 275 9.60 26.43 14.77
N LYS A 276 10.20 26.79 15.90
CA LYS A 276 10.45 25.88 17.02
C LYS A 276 9.17 25.21 17.52
N GLY A 277 9.22 23.89 17.60
CA GLY A 277 8.13 23.09 18.13
C GLY A 277 7.04 22.80 17.10
N PHE A 278 7.30 22.96 15.81
CA PHE A 278 6.39 22.51 14.77
C PHE A 278 6.34 20.96 14.68
N ALA A 279 7.50 20.31 14.54
CA ALA A 279 7.59 18.85 14.56
C ALA A 279 7.58 18.33 16.01
N LYS A 280 6.40 18.12 16.61
CA LYS A 280 6.28 17.71 18.03
C LYS A 280 6.42 16.21 18.28
N ASN A 281 6.26 15.36 17.25
CA ASN A 281 6.12 13.91 17.40
C ASN A 281 7.01 13.13 16.43
N ILE A 282 8.29 13.50 16.32
CA ILE A 282 9.25 12.73 15.50
C ILE A 282 9.44 11.35 16.14
N SER A 283 8.98 10.31 15.45
CA SER A 283 9.09 8.92 15.87
C SER A 283 10.55 8.49 15.97
N MET A 284 10.89 7.74 17.03
CA MET A 284 12.23 7.13 17.14
C MET A 284 12.46 6.09 16.05
N GLN A 285 11.44 5.34 15.66
CA GLN A 285 11.54 4.37 14.57
C GLN A 285 11.90 5.06 13.24
N ALA A 286 11.31 6.23 12.95
CA ALA A 286 11.69 7.02 11.78
C ALA A 286 13.17 7.41 11.83
N CYS A 287 13.67 7.80 13.01
CA CYS A 287 15.06 8.16 13.20
C CYS A 287 16.01 6.96 13.07
N GLU A 288 15.59 5.78 13.51
CA GLU A 288 16.32 4.52 13.34
C GLU A 288 16.40 4.12 11.86
N GLU A 289 15.30 4.24 11.10
CA GLU A 289 15.30 3.99 9.66
C GLU A 289 16.23 4.97 8.92
N VAL A 290 16.18 6.27 9.24
CA VAL A 290 17.09 7.27 8.67
C VAL A 290 18.55 6.98 9.03
N LEU A 291 18.83 6.57 10.28
CA LEU A 291 20.17 6.17 10.69
C LEU A 291 20.67 4.97 9.89
N ALA A 292 19.83 3.94 9.69
CA ALA A 292 20.17 2.76 8.92
C ALA A 292 20.47 3.11 7.46
N LEU A 293 19.68 3.98 6.83
CA LEU A 293 19.94 4.50 5.49
C LEU A 293 21.30 5.22 5.43
N TYR A 294 21.59 6.07 6.41
CA TYR A 294 22.87 6.77 6.49
C TYR A 294 24.06 5.82 6.64
N GLN A 295 23.96 4.84 7.54
CA GLN A 295 25.02 3.85 7.76
C GLN A 295 25.27 3.01 6.50
N ALA A 296 24.20 2.58 5.82
CA ALA A 296 24.30 1.89 4.55
C ALA A 296 24.96 2.77 3.47
N GLN A 297 24.62 4.05 3.41
CA GLN A 297 25.24 5.02 2.49
C GLN A 297 26.75 5.20 2.74
N VAL A 298 27.18 5.26 4.01
CA VAL A 298 28.60 5.44 4.37
C VAL A 298 29.42 4.18 4.10
N ALA A 299 28.88 2.99 4.38
CA ALA A 299 29.57 1.73 4.12
C ALA A 299 29.98 1.54 2.64
N ILE A 300 29.23 2.16 1.72
CA ILE A 300 29.55 2.17 0.29
C ILE A 300 30.72 3.11 -0.04
N VAL A 301 30.82 4.24 0.66
CA VAL A 301 31.92 5.20 0.46
C VAL A 301 33.23 4.62 0.97
N ASP A 302 33.20 3.89 2.09
CA ASP A 302 34.39 3.27 2.69
C ASP A 302 34.86 2.00 1.96
N SER A 303 34.06 1.46 1.03
CA SER A 303 34.38 0.25 0.24
C SER A 303 34.86 0.54 -1.19
N LYS A 304 34.99 1.81 -1.57
CA LYS A 304 35.61 2.27 -2.83
C LYS A 304 36.97 2.89 -2.57
#